data_AF-A0A4E0QTH3-F1
#
_entry.id   AF-A0A4E0QTH3-F1
#
_cell.length_a   1.000
_cell.length_b   1.000
_cell.length_c   1.000
_cell.angle_alpha   90.00
_cell.angle_beta   90.00
_cell.angle_gamma   90.00
#
_symmetry.space_group_name_H-M   'P 1'
#
loop_
_entity.id
_entity.type
_entity.pdbx_description
1 polymer ?
#
loop_
_entity_poly.entity_id
_entity_poly.type
_entity_poly.pdbx_seq_one_letter_code
_entity_poly.pdbx_strand_id
1 'polypeptide(L)'
;MFPLSAALQLAGRSSLTLRLTSVFLKHSRASLHTGQRFQGLLDFFDDPKNWGESRVTSGRPWRMEELRLKSNTDLHELWYVLLKERNMLMTMEEEHNRCLERMPNPERFEKVSSHFIDGTLFYHQSAEN
;
A
#
# COMPACT_ATOMS: atom_id res chain seq x y z
N MET A 1 -55.93 -45.65 -16.10
CA MET A 1 -55.00 -46.52 -15.36
C MET A 1 -54.91 -45.95 -13.94
N PHE A 2 -55.50 -46.66 -12.98
CA PHE A 2 -55.52 -46.40 -11.51
C PHE A 2 -54.10 -46.46 -10.88
N PRO A 3 -53.88 -46.30 -9.55
CA PRO A 3 -54.72 -45.81 -8.42
C PRO A 3 -53.99 -44.77 -7.53
N LEU A 4 -54.62 -43.96 -6.66
CA LEU A 4 -55.18 -44.27 -5.32
C LEU A 4 -54.26 -45.11 -4.41
N SER A 5 -53.44 -44.47 -3.59
CA SER A 5 -52.91 -45.06 -2.34
C SER A 5 -52.71 -43.91 -1.33
N ALA A 6 -53.70 -43.69 -0.48
CA ALA A 6 -53.73 -44.19 0.90
C ALA A 6 -52.92 -43.27 1.84
N ALA A 7 -53.66 -42.30 2.38
CA ALA A 7 -53.28 -41.63 3.62
C ALA A 7 -53.43 -42.64 4.78
N LEU A 8 -52.35 -42.89 5.51
CA LEU A 8 -52.40 -43.51 6.83
C LEU A 8 -51.40 -42.82 7.77
N GLN A 9 -51.97 -41.94 8.57
CA GLN A 9 -51.81 -41.81 10.02
C GLN A 9 -50.43 -41.87 10.72
N LEU A 10 -50.29 -40.85 11.57
CA LEU A 10 -49.86 -40.84 12.97
C LEU A 10 -48.37 -40.68 13.34
N ALA A 11 -48.21 -39.58 14.08
CA ALA A 11 -47.55 -39.49 15.37
C ALA A 11 -46.02 -39.42 15.39
N GLY A 12 -45.58 -38.21 15.70
CA GLY A 12 -44.91 -38.01 16.97
C GLY A 12 -43.45 -38.42 16.98
N ARG A 13 -42.58 -37.43 16.81
CA ARG A 13 -41.32 -37.36 17.55
C ARG A 13 -40.81 -35.94 17.56
N SER A 14 -41.03 -35.33 18.72
CA SER A 14 -40.24 -34.29 19.34
C SER A 14 -38.91 -34.04 18.62
N SER A 15 -38.84 -32.92 17.90
CA SER A 15 -37.55 -32.38 17.45
C SER A 15 -37.46 -30.98 18.02
N LEU A 16 -36.73 -30.87 19.13
CA LEU A 16 -36.36 -29.58 19.71
C LEU A 16 -35.50 -28.87 18.66
N THR A 17 -36.14 -28.02 17.85
CA THR A 17 -35.41 -27.13 16.96
C THR A 17 -34.70 -26.12 17.84
N LEU A 18 -33.42 -26.38 18.15
CA LEU A 18 -32.54 -25.37 18.70
C LEU A 18 -32.39 -24.27 17.64
N ARG A 19 -33.16 -23.19 17.79
CA ARG A 19 -32.90 -21.93 17.09
C ARG A 19 -31.59 -21.40 17.64
N LEU A 20 -30.47 -21.79 17.01
CA LEU A 20 -29.21 -21.07 17.13
C LEU A 20 -29.42 -19.71 16.45
N THR A 21 -29.85 -18.72 17.22
CA THR A 21 -29.63 -17.33 16.86
C THR A 21 -28.13 -17.12 16.88
N SER A 22 -27.49 -17.27 15.71
CA SER A 22 -26.15 -16.74 15.50
C SER A 22 -26.25 -15.23 15.67
N VAL A 23 -26.01 -14.75 16.88
CA VAL A 23 -25.67 -13.36 17.13
C VAL A 23 -24.28 -13.23 16.53
N PHE A 24 -24.22 -12.87 15.24
CA PHE A 24 -23.00 -12.40 14.61
C PHE A 24 -22.63 -11.10 15.31
N LEU A 25 -21.91 -11.24 16.44
CA LEU A 25 -21.17 -10.17 17.07
C LEU A 25 -20.28 -9.58 15.98
N LYS A 26 -20.66 -8.39 15.51
CA LYS A 26 -19.78 -7.50 14.76
C LYS A 26 -18.64 -7.13 15.69
N HIS A 27 -17.66 -8.02 15.79
CA HIS A 27 -16.43 -7.74 16.51
C HIS A 27 -15.73 -6.64 15.70
N SER A 28 -15.82 -5.40 16.18
CA SER A 28 -14.90 -4.34 15.80
C SER A 28 -13.49 -4.83 16.12
N ARG A 29 -12.80 -5.36 15.11
CA ARG A 29 -11.40 -5.74 15.23
C ARG A 29 -10.56 -4.48 15.20
N ALA A 30 -9.70 -4.37 16.21
CA ALA A 30 -8.55 -3.49 16.32
C ALA A 30 -8.82 -2.00 16.65
N SER A 31 -9.00 -1.72 17.94
CA SER A 31 -8.49 -0.46 18.51
C SER A 31 -7.90 -0.70 19.89
N LEU A 32 -6.96 -1.64 19.98
CA LEU A 32 -6.03 -1.72 21.12
C LEU A 32 -4.66 -1.30 20.57
N HIS A 33 -4.20 -0.11 20.93
CA HIS A 33 -2.86 0.39 20.62
C HIS A 33 -2.19 0.79 21.94
N THR A 34 -0.98 0.29 22.18
CA THR A 34 -0.29 0.44 23.47
C THR A 34 0.73 1.58 23.48
N GLY A 35 0.73 2.45 22.48
CA GLY A 35 1.72 3.52 22.36
C GLY A 35 1.32 4.65 21.43
N GLN A 36 2.15 5.70 21.38
CA GLN A 36 1.97 6.83 20.48
C GLN A 36 1.89 6.33 19.02
N ARG A 37 0.91 6.83 18.24
CA ARG A 37 0.81 6.53 16.80
C ARG A 37 2.04 7.12 16.10
N PHE A 38 3.04 6.29 15.85
CA PHE A 38 4.17 6.67 15.00
C PHE A 38 3.77 6.44 13.54
N GLN A 39 3.37 7.52 12.85
CA GLN A 39 3.02 7.46 11.43
C GLN A 39 4.24 7.32 10.52
N GLY A 40 5.47 7.43 11.05
CA GLY A 40 6.69 7.37 10.25
C GLY A 40 6.92 6.05 9.51
N LEU A 41 6.27 4.95 9.93
CA LEU A 41 6.32 3.69 9.16
C LEU A 41 5.51 3.77 7.86
N LEU A 42 4.48 4.62 7.80
CA LEU A 42 3.65 4.77 6.61
C LEU A 42 4.40 5.43 5.45
N ASP A 43 5.49 6.17 5.72
CA ASP A 43 6.35 6.76 4.70
C ASP A 43 7.06 5.71 3.82
N PHE A 44 7.07 4.43 4.21
CA PHE A 44 7.61 3.32 3.40
C PHE A 44 6.58 2.71 2.45
N PHE A 45 5.32 3.13 2.50
CA PHE A 45 4.24 2.61 1.67
C PHE A 45 3.62 3.73 0.80
N ASP A 46 3.13 3.38 -0.39
CA ASP A 46 2.44 4.33 -1.26
C ASP A 46 1.09 4.76 -0.66
N ASP A 47 0.55 5.89 -1.13
CA ASP A 47 -0.77 6.39 -0.72
C ASP A 47 -1.80 5.26 -0.90
N PRO A 48 -2.64 4.96 0.11
CA PRO A 48 -3.68 3.95 0.01
C PRO A 48 -4.58 4.04 -1.24
N LYS A 49 -4.68 5.22 -1.84
CA LYS A 49 -5.41 5.43 -3.10
C LYS A 49 -4.76 4.76 -4.32
N ASN A 50 -3.45 4.54 -4.28
CA ASN A 50 -2.67 3.95 -5.37
C ASN A 50 -2.59 2.42 -5.28
N TRP A 51 -3.14 1.81 -4.22
CA TRP A 51 -3.07 0.36 -4.02
C TRP A 51 -3.91 -0.39 -5.05
N GLY A 52 -3.29 -1.36 -5.72
CA GLY A 52 -3.93 -2.16 -6.77
C GLY A 52 -4.02 -1.45 -8.13
N GLU A 53 -3.54 -0.22 -8.24
CA GLU A 53 -3.49 0.49 -9.52
C GLU A 53 -2.35 -0.03 -10.40
N SER A 54 -2.68 -0.36 -11.65
CA SER A 54 -1.70 -0.90 -12.60
C SER A 54 -0.70 0.16 -13.10
N ARG A 55 -1.10 1.44 -13.07
CA ARG A 55 -0.27 2.58 -13.48
C ARG A 55 -0.54 3.78 -12.59
N VAL A 56 0.46 4.15 -11.81
CA VAL A 56 0.48 5.43 -11.08
C VAL A 56 1.20 6.46 -11.94
N THR A 57 0.55 7.58 -12.28
CA THR A 57 1.18 8.65 -13.06
C THR A 57 2.32 9.30 -12.29
N SER A 58 3.56 9.17 -12.78
CA SER A 58 4.72 9.86 -12.22
C SER A 58 5.05 11.12 -13.02
N GLY A 59 5.49 12.17 -12.31
CA GLY A 59 5.85 13.44 -12.91
C GLY A 59 7.06 13.38 -13.84
N ARG A 60 7.38 14.55 -14.41
CA ARG A 60 8.58 14.78 -15.22
C ARG A 60 9.83 14.80 -14.31
N PRO A 61 10.98 14.30 -14.79
CA PRO A 61 12.25 14.48 -14.10
C PRO A 61 12.69 15.95 -14.01
N TRP A 62 13.34 16.32 -12.89
CA TRP A 62 14.02 17.60 -12.69
C TRP A 62 15.21 17.74 -13.65
N ARG A 63 15.40 18.93 -14.23
CA ARG A 63 16.63 19.24 -14.99
C ARG A 63 17.71 19.73 -14.04
N MET A 64 18.96 19.47 -14.41
CA MET A 64 20.11 20.07 -13.71
C MET A 64 20.04 21.61 -13.66
N GLU A 65 19.54 22.26 -14.71
CA GLU A 65 19.34 23.72 -14.74
C GLU A 65 18.34 24.19 -13.68
N GLU A 66 17.28 23.42 -13.42
CA GLU A 66 16.26 23.74 -12.41
C GLU A 66 16.83 23.56 -10.99
N LEU A 67 17.68 22.54 -10.78
CA LEU A 67 18.35 22.27 -9.50
C LEU A 67 19.41 23.32 -9.16
N ARG A 68 20.15 23.82 -10.16
CA ARG A 68 21.18 24.86 -9.99
C ARG A 68 20.65 26.20 -9.49
N LEU A 69 19.36 26.47 -9.70
CA LEU A 69 18.71 27.71 -9.27
C LEU A 69 18.19 27.65 -7.83
N LYS A 70 18.33 26.51 -7.15
CA LYS A 70 17.84 26.31 -5.78
C LYS A 70 18.91 26.59 -4.73
N SER A 71 18.46 26.98 -3.53
CA SER A 71 19.36 27.16 -2.40
C SER A 71 19.86 25.80 -1.88
N ASN A 72 21.00 25.77 -1.20
CA ASN A 72 21.53 24.55 -0.59
C ASN A 72 20.55 23.92 0.41
N THR A 73 19.78 24.73 1.14
CA THR A 73 18.74 24.26 2.06
C THR A 73 17.60 23.55 1.30
N ASP A 74 17.09 24.17 0.23
CA ASP A 74 16.02 23.55 -0.58
C ASP A 74 16.49 22.25 -1.25
N LEU A 75 17.76 22.20 -1.69
CA LEU A 75 18.36 21.01 -2.27
C LEU A 75 18.48 19.88 -1.25
N HIS A 76 18.84 20.20 -0.01
CA HIS A 76 18.91 19.22 1.07
C HIS A 76 17.53 18.69 1.46
N GLU A 77 16.51 19.56 1.50
CA GLU A 77 15.12 19.14 1.70
C GLU A 77 14.62 18.25 0.55
N LEU A 78 14.92 18.63 -0.70
CA LEU A 78 14.59 17.83 -1.88
C LEU A 78 15.27 16.47 -1.83
N TRP A 79 16.54 16.42 -1.42
CA TRP A 79 17.28 15.18 -1.26
C TRP A 79 16.59 14.23 -0.27
N TYR A 80 16.10 14.73 0.86
CA TYR A 80 15.32 13.93 1.80
C TYR A 80 14.00 13.42 1.21
N VAL A 81 13.28 14.24 0.45
CA VAL A 81 12.03 13.81 -0.21
C VAL A 81 12.32 12.68 -1.20
N LEU A 82 13.36 12.81 -2.03
CA LEU A 82 13.78 11.78 -2.98
C LEU A 82 14.25 10.50 -2.27
N LEU A 83 14.93 10.63 -1.13
CA LEU A 83 15.37 9.50 -0.33
C LEU A 83 14.18 8.70 0.21
N LYS A 84 13.17 9.37 0.76
CA LYS A 84 11.96 8.70 1.26
C LYS A 84 11.20 7.99 0.14
N GLU A 85 11.03 8.66 -0.99
CA GLU A 85 10.44 8.09 -2.20
C GLU A 85 11.19 6.83 -2.66
N ARG A 86 12.52 6.88 -2.72
CA ARG A 86 13.36 5.73 -3.09
C ARG A 86 13.15 4.57 -2.11
N ASN A 87 13.13 4.85 -0.81
CA ASN A 87 12.92 3.83 0.22
C ASN A 87 11.54 3.17 0.09
N MET A 88 10.49 3.96 -0.15
CA MET A 88 9.15 3.46 -0.40
C MET A 88 9.10 2.55 -1.63
N LEU A 89 9.74 2.94 -2.74
CA LEU A 89 9.79 2.12 -3.96
C LEU A 89 10.55 0.81 -3.76
N MET A 90 11.64 0.80 -2.97
CA MET A 90 12.35 -0.44 -2.63
C MET A 90 11.47 -1.39 -1.81
N THR A 91 10.70 -0.87 -0.85
CA THR A 91 9.73 -1.68 -0.10
C THR A 91 8.67 -2.27 -1.01
N MET A 92 8.14 -1.48 -1.95
CA MET A 92 7.18 -1.98 -2.94
C MET A 92 7.78 -3.06 -3.85
N GLU A 93 8.99 -2.84 -4.37
CA GLU A 93 9.66 -3.80 -5.26
C GLU A 93 9.84 -5.16 -4.56
N GLU A 94 10.32 -5.15 -3.32
CA GLU A 94 10.50 -6.37 -2.54
C GLU A 94 9.19 -7.11 -2.27
N GLU A 95 8.11 -6.39 -1.93
CA GLU A 95 6.80 -7.01 -1.72
C GLU A 95 6.21 -7.60 -3.01
N HIS A 96 6.39 -6.95 -4.15
CA HIS A 96 5.96 -7.50 -5.45
C HIS A 96 6.78 -8.73 -5.81
N ASN A 97 8.10 -8.70 -5.60
CA ASN A 97 8.97 -9.86 -5.79
C ASN A 97 8.54 -11.03 -4.89
N ARG A 98 8.23 -10.77 -3.62
CA ARG A 98 7.75 -11.76 -2.65
C ARG A 98 6.41 -12.38 -3.07
N CYS A 99 5.51 -11.59 -3.65
CA CYS A 99 4.22 -12.03 -4.16
C CYS A 99 4.29 -12.63 -5.58
N LEU A 100 5.47 -12.63 -6.21
CA LEU A 100 5.67 -13.03 -7.61
C LEU A 100 4.82 -12.21 -8.61
N GLU A 101 4.59 -10.93 -8.27
CA GLU A 101 3.84 -9.97 -9.07
C GLU A 101 4.80 -8.99 -9.74
N ARG A 102 4.38 -8.40 -10.87
CA ARG A 102 5.17 -7.35 -11.52
C ARG A 102 4.92 -6.02 -10.83
N MET A 103 5.99 -5.33 -10.45
CA MET A 103 5.89 -4.00 -9.85
C MET A 103 5.14 -3.02 -10.76
N PRO A 104 4.15 -2.27 -10.23
CA PRO A 104 3.50 -1.20 -10.95
C PRO A 104 4.50 -0.06 -11.15
N ASN A 105 4.73 0.29 -12.40
CA ASN A 105 5.54 1.43 -12.83
C ASN A 105 7.04 1.41 -12.42
N PRO A 106 7.85 0.48 -12.96
CA PRO A 106 9.30 0.42 -12.68
C PRO A 106 10.06 1.69 -13.11
N GLU A 107 9.55 2.43 -14.10
CA GLU A 107 10.17 3.68 -14.59
C GLU A 107 10.20 4.77 -13.51
N ARG A 108 9.31 4.72 -12.51
CA ARG A 108 9.32 5.64 -11.36
C ARG A 108 10.62 5.50 -10.58
N PHE A 109 11.12 4.26 -10.41
CA PHE A 109 12.38 3.98 -9.73
C PHE A 109 13.58 4.53 -10.49
N GLU A 110 13.63 4.31 -11.81
CA GLU A 110 14.72 4.82 -12.66
C GLU A 110 14.81 6.35 -12.61
N LYS A 111 13.66 7.04 -12.69
CA LYS A 111 13.59 8.49 -12.52
C LYS A 111 14.17 8.91 -11.18
N VAL A 112 13.70 8.33 -10.07
CA VAL A 112 14.17 8.71 -8.72
C VAL A 112 15.67 8.48 -8.56
N SER A 113 16.19 7.36 -9.06
CA SER A 113 17.62 7.03 -9.03
C SER A 113 18.47 8.08 -9.77
N SER A 114 18.05 8.49 -10.97
CA SER A 114 18.75 9.54 -11.74
C SER A 114 18.85 10.85 -10.95
N HIS A 115 17.74 11.34 -10.40
CA HIS A 115 17.74 12.60 -9.63
C HIS A 115 18.57 12.50 -8.36
N PHE A 116 18.55 11.34 -7.71
CA PHE A 116 19.31 11.12 -6.49
C PHE A 116 20.81 11.23 -6.77
N ILE A 117 21.28 10.63 -7.87
CA ILE A 117 22.70 10.71 -8.29
C ILE A 117 23.06 12.14 -8.70
N ASP A 118 22.26 12.77 -9.57
CA ASP A 118 22.53 14.12 -10.07
C ASP A 118 22.50 15.17 -8.94
N GLY A 119 21.53 15.06 -8.04
CA GLY A 119 21.40 15.93 -6.87
C GLY A 119 22.54 15.73 -5.88
N THR A 120 22.97 14.48 -5.65
CA THR A 120 24.10 14.18 -4.75
C THR A 120 25.42 14.72 -5.30
N LEU A 121 25.67 14.56 -6.61
CA LEU A 121 26.85 15.11 -7.28
C LEU A 121 26.89 16.64 -7.16
N PHE A 122 25.75 17.30 -7.38
CA PHE A 122 25.67 18.76 -7.27
C PHE A 122 25.85 19.26 -5.84
N TYR A 123 25.29 18.56 -4.86
CA TYR A 123 25.46 18.90 -3.45
C TYR A 123 26.92 18.83 -3.02
N HIS A 124 27.64 17.76 -3.39
CA HIS A 124 29.06 17.62 -3.12
C HIS A 124 29.90 18.72 -3.78
N GLN A 125 29.59 19.04 -5.04
CA GLN A 125 30.31 20.11 -5.78
C GLN A 125 30.05 21.52 -5.20
N SER A 126 28.89 21.72 -4.58
CA SER A 126 28.53 22.98 -3.92
C SER A 126 29.06 23.09 -2.48
N ALA A 127 29.41 21.96 -1.84
CA ALA A 127 30.02 21.93 -0.51
C ALA A 127 31.54 22.15 -0.54
N GLU A 128 32.17 21.97 -1.70
CA GLU A 128 33.61 22.17 -1.92
C GLU A 128 33.99 23.61 -2.37
N ASN A 129 33.00 24.45 -2.69
CA ASN A 129 33.17 25.87 -3.05
C ASN A 129 32.64 26.80 -1.96
#